data_AF-A0A497BCH8-F1
#
_entry.id   AF-A0A497BCH8-F1
#
_cell.length_a   1.000
_cell.length_b   1.000
_cell.length_c   1.000
_cell.angle_alpha   90.00
_cell.angle_beta   90.00
_cell.angle_gamma   90.00
#
_symmetry.space_group_name_H-M   'P 1'
#
loop_
_entity.id
_entity.type
_entity.pdbx_description
1 polymer ?
#
loop_
_entity_poly.entity_id
_entity_poly.type
_entity_poly.pdbx_seq_one_letter_code
_entity_poly.pdbx_strand_id
1 'polypeptide(L)'
;MIIHAAGESAQGVVPGTFAVALAAKNERALLKLEQKLRYAQIHHIAFREPDAPWCDALMSIGIKPVEDRRVVRRFLRGFPLLGADHAKK
;
A
#
# COMPACT_ATOMS: atom_id res chain seq x y z
N MET A 1 -10.06 9.64 7.06
CA MET A 1 -10.06 8.45 6.19
C MET A 1 -10.08 7.22 7.07
N ILE A 2 -11.06 6.33 6.86
CA ILE A 2 -11.16 5.07 7.58
C ILE A 2 -10.41 4.03 6.74
N ILE A 3 -9.28 3.51 7.23
CA ILE A 3 -8.76 2.25 6.71
C ILE A 3 -9.70 1.19 7.28
N HIS A 4 -10.70 0.78 6.49
CA HIS A 4 -11.53 -0.35 6.86
C HIS A 4 -10.72 -1.62 6.55
N ALA A 5 -9.81 -1.96 7.45
CA ALA A 5 -9.50 -3.37 7.62
C ALA A 5 -10.78 -3.97 8.20
N ALA A 6 -11.49 -4.78 7.42
CA ALA A 6 -12.50 -5.66 7.99
C ALA A 6 -11.74 -6.57 8.96
N GLY A 7 -11.66 -6.17 10.24
CA GLY A 7 -10.86 -6.84 11.26
C GLY A 7 -11.24 -8.31 11.42
N GLU A 8 -12.45 -8.67 11.00
CA GLU A 8 -12.95 -10.04 10.99
C GLU A 8 -12.47 -10.88 9.79
N SER A 9 -12.07 -10.25 8.68
CA SER A 9 -11.58 -10.95 7.48
C SER A 9 -10.05 -11.09 7.44
N ALA A 10 -9.33 -10.38 8.32
CA ALA A 10 -7.88 -10.38 8.38
C ALA A 10 -7.36 -11.58 9.19
N GLN A 11 -7.39 -12.77 8.58
CA GLN A 11 -6.77 -13.96 9.18
C GLN A 11 -5.24 -13.79 9.28
N GLY A 12 -4.66 -14.10 10.45
CA GLY A 12 -3.22 -14.08 10.66
C GLY A 12 -2.60 -12.71 10.98
N VAL A 13 -3.41 -11.71 11.37
CA VAL A 13 -2.90 -10.43 11.87
C VAL A 13 -2.75 -10.46 13.39
N VAL A 14 -1.54 -10.22 13.88
CA VAL A 14 -1.24 -10.22 15.32
C VAL A 14 -1.78 -8.94 15.98
N PRO A 15 -2.31 -8.99 17.22
CA PRO A 15 -2.66 -7.80 17.98
C PRO A 15 -1.50 -6.79 18.03
N GLY A 16 -1.82 -5.50 17.90
CA GLY A 16 -0.81 -4.44 17.81
C GLY A 16 -0.24 -4.23 16.39
N THR A 17 -0.75 -4.92 15.38
CA THR A 17 -0.45 -4.60 13.98
C THR A 17 -1.12 -3.29 13.57
N PHE A 18 -0.36 -2.39 12.93
CA PHE A 18 -0.86 -1.11 12.42
C PHE A 18 -0.95 -1.14 10.90
N ALA A 19 -2.07 -0.64 10.36
CA ALA A 19 -2.20 -0.33 8.94
C ALA A 19 -1.74 1.12 8.69
N VAL A 20 -0.96 1.32 7.63
CA VAL A 20 -0.50 2.65 7.19
C VAL A 20 -0.88 2.83 5.73
N ALA A 21 -1.67 3.85 5.44
CA ALA A 21 -2.01 4.22 4.07
C ALA A 21 -1.10 5.34 3.57
N LEU A 22 -0.49 5.13 2.40
CA LEU A 22 0.35 6.10 1.71
C LEU A 22 -0.29 6.46 0.37
N ALA A 23 -0.21 7.72 -0.03
CA ALA A 23 -0.74 8.17 -1.29
C ALA A 23 0.28 7.96 -2.43
N ALA A 24 -0.18 7.40 -3.55
CA ALA A 24 0.56 7.40 -4.80
C ALA A 24 0.02 8.52 -5.72
N LYS A 25 0.92 9.23 -6.38
CA LYS A 25 0.53 10.34 -7.28
C LYS A 25 -0.27 9.85 -8.50
N ASN A 26 0.07 8.67 -9.01
CA ASN A 26 -0.53 8.06 -10.20
C ASN A 26 -0.14 6.58 -10.30
N GLU A 27 -0.77 5.88 -11.24
CA GLU A 27 -0.49 4.48 -11.55
C GLU A 27 1.00 4.23 -11.87
N ARG A 28 1.66 5.12 -12.61
CA ARG A 28 3.08 4.97 -12.95
C ARG A 28 3.98 4.90 -11.71
N ALA A 29 3.65 5.62 -10.64
CA ALA A 29 4.36 5.52 -9.37
C ALA A 29 4.14 4.15 -8.71
N LEU A 30 2.92 3.60 -8.78
CA LEU A 30 2.59 2.27 -8.29
C LEU A 30 3.31 1.18 -9.09
N LEU A 31 3.32 1.24 -10.42
CA LEU A 31 4.01 0.27 -11.28
C LEU A 31 5.52 0.22 -10.98
N LYS A 32 6.15 1.39 -10.77
CA LYS A 32 7.55 1.47 -10.34
C LYS A 32 7.77 0.86 -8.95
N LEU A 33 6.82 1.04 -8.04
CA LEU A 33 6.89 0.45 -6.70
C LEU A 33 6.73 -1.07 -6.77
N GLU A 34 5.73 -1.58 -7.49
CA GLU A 34 5.47 -3.01 -7.73
C GLU A 34 6.73 -3.70 -8.27
N GLN A 35 7.37 -3.11 -9.29
CA GLN A 35 8.60 -3.66 -9.87
C GLN A 35 9.73 -3.77 -8.83
N LYS A 36 9.93 -2.73 -8.00
CA LYS A 36 10.95 -2.75 -6.94
C LYS A 36 10.66 -3.79 -5.87
N LEU A 37 9.40 -3.92 -5.46
CA LEU A 37 8.97 -4.89 -4.46
C LEU A 37 9.12 -6.33 -4.99
N ARG A 38 8.74 -6.58 -6.25
CA ARG A 38 8.97 -7.86 -6.94
C ARG A 38 10.45 -8.22 -6.99
N TYR A 39 11.29 -7.30 -7.45
CA TYR A 39 12.74 -7.52 -7.52
C TYR A 39 13.35 -7.85 -6.16
N ALA A 40 12.89 -7.16 -5.10
CA ALA A 40 13.35 -7.39 -3.74
C ALA A 40 12.63 -8.53 -3.01
N GLN A 41 11.77 -9.29 -3.70
CA GLN A 41 10.97 -10.39 -3.16
C GLN A 41 10.17 -10.00 -1.91
N ILE A 42 9.72 -8.75 -1.82
CA ILE A 42 8.84 -8.29 -0.73
C ILE A 42 7.42 -8.77 -1.02
N HIS A 43 6.81 -9.47 -0.06
CA HIS A 43 5.45 -9.97 -0.19
C HIS A 43 4.45 -8.81 -0.28
N HIS A 44 3.81 -8.66 -1.44
CA HIS A 44 2.79 -7.66 -1.70
C HIS A 44 1.69 -8.21 -2.61
N ILE A 45 0.55 -7.53 -2.61
CA ILE A 45 -0.60 -7.79 -3.48
C ILE A 45 -0.83 -6.52 -4.31
N ALA A 46 -0.85 -6.67 -5.63
CA ALA A 46 -1.22 -5.61 -6.55
C ALA A 46 -2.72 -5.68 -6.83
N PHE A 47 -3.46 -4.65 -6.45
CA PHE A 47 -4.89 -4.55 -6.72
C PHE A 47 -5.13 -3.79 -8.01
N ARG A 48 -5.79 -4.46 -8.96
CA ARG A 48 -6.10 -3.94 -10.28
C ARG A 48 -7.61 -3.71 -10.41
N GLU A 49 -7.98 -2.71 -11.18
CA GLU A 49 -9.37 -2.38 -11.48
C GLU A 49 -10.00 -3.51 -12.34
N PRO A 50 -11.07 -4.18 -11.88
CA PRO A 50 -11.75 -5.19 -12.68
C PRO A 50 -12.57 -4.58 -13.82
N ASP A 51 -13.10 -3.37 -13.65
CA ASP A 51 -14.17 -2.85 -14.50
C ASP A 51 -13.67 -1.93 -15.63
N ALA A 52 -14.38 -1.95 -16.75
CA ALA A 52 -14.12 -1.05 -17.88
C ALA A 52 -14.46 0.41 -17.49
N PRO A 53 -13.77 1.42 -18.08
CA PRO A 53 -12.77 1.33 -19.15
C PRO A 53 -11.33 1.12 -18.66
N TRP A 54 -11.12 1.00 -17.35
CA TRP A 54 -9.77 0.94 -16.76
C TRP A 54 -9.35 -0.46 -16.36
N CYS A 55 -9.90 -1.51 -17.00
CA CYS A 55 -9.54 -2.90 -16.73
C CYS A 55 -8.02 -3.07 -16.62
N ASP A 56 -7.60 -3.79 -15.58
CA ASP A 56 -6.21 -4.09 -15.21
C ASP A 56 -5.35 -2.91 -14.72
N ALA A 57 -5.89 -1.69 -14.67
CA ALA A 57 -5.17 -0.53 -14.16
C ALA A 57 -4.81 -0.73 -12.68
N LEU A 58 -3.54 -0.47 -12.34
CA LEU A 58 -3.03 -0.68 -10.98
C LEU A 58 -3.50 0.45 -10.06
N MET A 59 -4.38 0.11 -9.12
CA MET A 59 -5.04 1.07 -8.22
C MET A 59 -4.35 1.19 -6.86
N SER A 60 -3.88 0.07 -6.31
CA SER A 60 -3.18 0.08 -5.03
C SER A 60 -2.25 -1.13 -4.88
N ILE A 61 -1.35 -1.05 -3.89
CA ILE A 61 -0.48 -2.16 -3.51
C ILE A 61 -0.64 -2.38 -2.00
N GLY A 62 -1.10 -3.57 -1.63
CA GLY A 62 -1.10 -4.04 -0.25
C GLY A 62 0.24 -4.69 0.07
N ILE A 63 0.84 -4.35 1.21
CA ILE A 63 2.05 -5.03 1.72
C ILE A 63 1.65 -5.73 3.00
N LYS A 64 2.06 -7.00 3.16
CA LYS A 64 1.79 -7.73 4.40
C LYS A 64 2.47 -7.04 5.60
N PRO A 65 1.94 -7.20 6.82
CA PRO A 65 2.63 -6.75 8.02
C PRO A 65 4.07 -7.26 8.04
N VAL A 66 4.99 -6.38 8.44
CA VAL A 66 6.41 -6.71 8.60
C VAL A 66 6.84 -6.35 10.03
N GLU A 67 7.67 -7.19 10.62
CA GLU A 67 8.22 -6.94 11.96
C GLU A 67 9.22 -5.77 11.91
N ASP A 68 10.14 -5.79 10.93
CA ASP A 68 11.09 -4.70 10.72
C ASP A 68 10.65 -3.76 9.58
N ARG A 69 10.08 -2.61 9.96
CA ARG A 69 9.65 -1.57 9.01
C ARG A 69 10.77 -1.06 8.10
N ARG A 70 12.05 -1.20 8.47
CA ARG A 70 13.18 -0.73 7.65
C ARG A 70 13.24 -1.46 6.30
N VAL A 71 12.78 -2.71 6.23
CA VAL A 71 12.80 -3.52 5.01
C VAL A 71 11.92 -2.94 3.91
N VAL A 72 10.78 -2.35 4.29
CA VAL A 72 9.83 -1.71 3.35
C VAL A 72 10.07 -0.21 3.20
N ARG A 73 10.58 0.46 4.25
CA ARG A 73 10.71 1.93 4.30
C ARG A 73 11.53 2.50 3.15
N ARG A 74 12.59 1.80 2.71
CA ARG A 74 13.42 2.25 1.58
C ARG A 74 12.65 2.36 0.26
N PHE A 75 11.63 1.52 0.06
CA PHE A 75 10.79 1.51 -1.15
C PHE A 75 9.66 2.53 -1.07
N LEU A 76 9.12 2.72 0.14
CA LEU A 76 7.99 3.60 0.42
C LEU A 76 8.41 5.06 0.65
N ARG A 77 9.71 5.34 0.73
CA ARG A 77 10.23 6.70 0.87
C ARG A 77 9.79 7.56 -0.32
N GLY A 78 9.06 8.64 -0.04
CA GLY A 78 8.55 9.57 -1.05
C GLY A 78 7.06 9.44 -1.32
N PHE A 79 6.39 8.42 -0.79
CA PHE A 79 4.93 8.35 -0.75
C PHE A 79 4.43 9.04 0.53
N PRO A 80 3.65 10.13 0.46
CA PRO A 80 3.16 10.83 1.65
C PRO A 80 2.10 10.01 2.38
N LEU A 81 1.92 10.28 3.68
CA LEU A 81 0.78 9.76 4.42
C LEU A 81 -0.51 10.24 3.76
N LEU A 82 -1.42 9.31 3.50
CA LEU A 82 -2.69 9.61 2.84
C LEU A 82 -3.53 10.52 3.77
N GLY A 83 -3.91 11.70 3.29
CA GLY A 83 -4.63 12.71 4.08
C GLY A 83 -3.76 13.74 4.81
N ALA A 84 -2.44 13.72 4.66
CA ALA A 84 -1.52 14.67 5.32
C ALA A 84 -1.69 16.14 4.87
N ASP A 85 -2.47 16.44 3.83
CA ASP A 85 -2.77 17.81 3.37
C ASP A 85 -3.70 18.60 4.31
N HIS A 86 -4.28 17.99 5.35
CA HIS A 86 -5.13 18.69 6.33
C HIS A 86 -4.38 19.19 7.57
N ALA A 87 -3.07 18.93 7.71
CA ALA A 87 -2.30 19.28 8.91
C ALA A 87 -1.59 20.64 8.83
N LYS A 88 -1.95 21.49 7.85
CA LYS A 88 -1.51 22.88 7.77
C LYS A 88 -2.72 23.81 7.68
N LYS A 89 -3.30 24.13 8.84
CA LYS A 89 -4.04 25.38 9.08
C LYS A 89 -3.58 25.94 10.41
#